data_AF-A0A925W6C7-F1
#
_entry.id   AF-A0A925W6C7-F1
#
_cell.length_a   1.000
_cell.length_b   1.000
_cell.length_c   1.000
_cell.angle_alpha   90.00
_cell.angle_beta   90.00
_cell.angle_gamma   90.00
#
_symmetry.space_group_name_H-M   'P 1'
#
loop_
_entity.id
_entity.type
_entity.pdbx_description
1 polymer ?
#
loop_
_entity_poly.entity_id
_entity_poly.type
_entity_poly.pdbx_seq_one_letter_code
_entity_poly.pdbx_strand_id
1 'polypeptide(L)' 'MNARFARLVVLVSGAAILIVETLATRLVAPYVGLTLESTTAVIGVALAGIALGASLGGRWSDTLPPRQVAAGALAAGGL' A
#
# COMPACT_ATOMS: atom_id res chain seq x y z
N MET A 1 -2.01 14.49 -15.40
CA MET A 1 -2.00 13.03 -15.17
C MET A 1 -3.33 12.47 -15.66
N ASN A 2 -3.34 11.45 -16.51
CA ASN A 2 -4.59 10.93 -17.09
C ASN A 2 -5.42 10.21 -16.02
N ALA A 3 -6.69 10.60 -15.86
CA ALA A 3 -7.58 10.05 -14.82
C ALA A 3 -7.73 8.52 -14.88
N ARG A 4 -7.63 7.93 -16.07
CA ARG A 4 -7.66 6.47 -16.28
C ARG A 4 -6.46 5.76 -15.64
N PHE A 5 -5.27 6.34 -15.79
CA PHE A 5 -4.04 5.78 -15.22
C PHE A 5 -4.08 5.81 -13.70
N ALA A 6 -4.48 6.94 -13.11
CA ALA A 6 -4.61 7.05 -11.65
C ALA A 6 -5.59 6.01 -11.07
N ARG A 7 -6.73 5.77 -11.74
CA ARG A 7 -7.68 4.73 -11.32
C ARG A 7 -7.07 3.32 -11.38
N LEU A 8 -6.33 2.99 -12.44
CA LEU A 8 -5.68 1.70 -12.56
C LEU A 8 -4.63 1.48 -11.48
N VAL A 9 -3.81 2.50 -11.18
CA VAL A 9 -2.80 2.43 -10.12
C VAL A 9 -3.44 2.18 -8.75
N VAL A 10 -4.52 2.91 -8.43
CA VAL A 10 -5.25 2.72 -7.16
C VAL A 10 -5.89 1.33 -7.09
N LEU A 11 -6.47 0.85 -8.19
CA LEU A 11 -7.07 -0.49 -8.27
C LEU A 11 -6.02 -1.58 -8.01
N VAL A 12 -4.89 -1.53 -8.72
CA VAL A 12 -3.82 -2.53 -8.60
C VAL A 12 -3.18 -2.49 -7.22
N SER A 13 -2.96 -1.29 -6.66
CA SER A 13 -2.44 -1.11 -5.31
C SER A 13 -3.37 -1.73 -4.27
N GLY A 14 -4.68 -1.46 -4.35
CA GLY A 14 -5.68 -2.06 -3.46
C GLY A 14 -5.74 -3.59 -3.58
N ALA A 15 -5.71 -4.12 -4.81
CA ALA A 15 -5.66 -5.55 -5.04
C ALA A 15 -4.40 -6.20 -4.45
N ALA A 16 -3.24 -5.55 -4.58
CA ALA A 16 -1.99 -6.02 -4.01
C ALA A 16 -2.05 -6.06 -2.46
N ILE A 17 -2.61 -5.03 -1.83
CA ILE A 17 -2.80 -4.99 -0.36
C ILE A 17 -3.67 -6.16 0.11
N LEU A 18 -4.79 -6.44 -0.58
CA LEU A 18 -5.66 -7.57 -0.24
C LEU A 18 -4.97 -8.93 -0.39
N ILE A 19 -4.12 -9.08 -1.42
CA ILE A 19 -3.29 -10.28 -1.58
C ILE A 19 -2.33 -10.40 -0.39
N VAL A 20 -1.65 -9.32 -0.02
CA VAL A 20 -0.73 -9.32 1.13
C VAL A 20 -1.46 -9.65 2.44
N GLU A 21 -2.65 -9.11 2.70
CA GLU A 21 -3.46 -9.46 3.87
C GLU A 21 -3.83 -10.95 3.90
N THR A 22 -4.25 -11.49 2.76
CA THR A 22 -4.62 -12.91 2.64
C THR A 22 -3.41 -13.82 2.85
N LEU A 23 -2.24 -13.42 2.35
CA LEU A 23 -1.00 -14.14 2.56
C LEU A 23 -0.54 -14.04 4.02
N ALA A 24 -0.57 -12.85 4.62
CA ALA A 24 -0.17 -12.63 5.99
C ALA A 24 -1.01 -13.46 6.96
N THR A 25 -2.34 -13.44 6.82
CA THR A 25 -3.24 -14.29 7.63
C THR A 25 -2.92 -15.78 7.47
N ARG A 26 -2.67 -16.26 6.25
CA ARG A 26 -2.28 -17.67 6.02
C ARG A 26 -0.91 -18.04 6.56
N LEU A 27 0.05 -17.12 6.51
CA LEU A 27 1.40 -17.33 7.05
C LEU A 27 1.40 -17.33 8.58
N VAL A 28 0.56 -16.52 9.21
CA VAL A 28 0.44 -16.41 10.67
C VAL A 28 -0.42 -17.54 11.26
N ALA A 29 -1.42 -18.02 10.52
CA ALA A 29 -2.33 -19.09 10.94
C ALA A 29 -1.67 -20.32 11.58
N PRO A 30 -0.57 -20.90 11.05
CA PRO A 30 0.08 -22.06 11.68
C PRO A 30 0.78 -21.75 13.01
N TYR A 31 1.13 -20.50 13.30
CA TYR A 31 1.85 -20.12 14.53
C TYR A 31 0.92 -19.61 15.63
N VAL A 32 -0.12 -18.86 15.25
CA VAL A 32 -1.00 -18.14 16.20
C VAL A 32 -2.45 -18.60 16.10
N GLY A 33 -2.79 -19.40 15.08
CA GLY A 33 -4.17 -19.78 14.77
C GLY A 33 -4.94 -18.70 14.02
N LEU A 34 -6.08 -19.09 13.46
CA LEU A 34 -7.04 -18.17 12.83
C LEU A 34 -8.00 -17.64 13.90
N THR A 35 -7.75 -16.43 14.38
CA THR A 35 -8.59 -15.73 15.36
C THR A 35 -8.97 -14.34 14.86
N LEU A 36 -10.02 -13.77 15.46
CA LEU A 36 -10.43 -12.40 15.18
C LEU A 36 -9.27 -11.44 15.47
N GLU A 37 -8.60 -11.60 16.61
CA GLU A 37 -7.42 -10.82 17.02
C GLU A 37 -6.28 -10.87 15.99
N SER A 38 -6.00 -12.04 15.41
CA SER A 38 -4.94 -12.17 14.40
C SER A 38 -5.30 -11.43 13.11
N THR A 39 -6.55 -11.56 12.65
CA THR A 39 -6.99 -10.93 11.40
C THR A 39 -7.14 -9.41 11.56
N THR A 40 -7.66 -8.93 12.70
CA THR A 40 -7.73 -7.49 13.00
C THR A 40 -6.35 -6.87 13.16
N ALA A 41 -5.39 -7.60 13.73
CA ALA A 41 -3.99 -7.14 13.78
C ALA A 41 -3.39 -7.00 12.38
N VAL A 42 -3.60 -7.98 11.48
CA VAL A 42 -3.13 -7.89 10.09
C VAL A 42 -3.72 -6.68 9.37
N ILE A 43 -5.04 -6.48 9.47
CA ILE A 43 -5.73 -5.31 8.90
C ILE A 43 -5.16 -4.02 9.50
N GLY A 44 -4.96 -3.97 10.83
CA GLY A 44 -4.40 -2.81 11.53
C GLY A 44 -3.01 -2.43 11.03
N VAL A 45 -2.14 -3.41 10.81
CA VAL A 45 -0.80 -3.20 10.21
C VAL A 45 -0.91 -2.71 8.77
N ALA A 46 -1.81 -3.29 7.96
CA ALA A 46 -2.04 -2.84 6.60
C ALA A 46 -2.50 -1.37 6.55
N LEU A 47 -3.48 -0.99 7.38
CA LEU A 47 -3.97 0.38 7.50
C LEU A 47 -2.88 1.35 7.98
N ALA A 48 -2.07 0.94 8.95
CA ALA A 48 -0.94 1.74 9.42
C ALA A 48 0.07 1.99 8.28
N GLY A 49 0.39 0.96 7.49
CA GLY A 49 1.24 1.07 6.31
C GLY A 49 0.67 2.04 5.26
N ILE A 50 -0.63 1.95 4.97
CA ILE A 50 -1.32 2.86 4.05
C ILE A 50 -1.27 4.30 4.58
N ALA A 51 -1.56 4.53 5.86
CA ALA A 51 -1.53 5.85 6.47
C ALA A 51 -0.13 6.48 6.42
N LEU A 52 0.91 5.70 6.72
CA LEU A 52 2.31 6.13 6.62
C LEU A 52 2.69 6.46 5.17
N GLY A 53 2.32 5.59 4.23
CA GLY A 53 2.57 5.81 2.80
C GLY A 53 1.86 7.05 2.26
N ALA A 54 0.60 7.28 2.65
CA ALA A 54 -0.16 8.46 2.24
C ALA A 54 0.39 9.76 2.87
N SER A 55 0.80 9.73 4.13
CA SER A 55 1.40 10.88 4.81
C SER A 55 2.74 11.28 4.18
N LEU A 56 3.62 10.30 3.94
CA LEU A 56 4.91 10.55 3.30
C LEU A 56 4.75 10.94 1.83
N GLY A 57 3.91 10.22 1.09
CA GLY A 57 3.62 10.51 -0.31
C GLY A 57 2.99 11.88 -0.52
N GLY A 58 2.08 12.29 0.36
CA GLY A 58 1.47 13.62 0.37
C GLY A 58 2.50 14.72 0.65
N ARG A 59 3.33 14.55 1.68
CA ARG A 59 4.41 15.51 1.98
C ARG A 59 5.40 15.66 0.83
N TRP A 60 5.75 14.57 0.16
CA TRP A 60 6.63 14.62 -1.02
C TRP A 60 5.94 15.23 -2.23
N SER A 61 4.65 14.98 -2.45
CA SER A 61 3.91 15.63 -3.54
C SER A 61 3.74 17.13 -3.35
N ASP A 62 3.69 17.60 -2.10
CA ASP A 62 3.51 19.01 -1.78
C ASP A 62 4.83 19.80 -1.86
N THR A 63 5.96 19.14 -1.66
CA THR A 63 7.29 19.80 -1.57
C THR A 63 8.11 19.71 -2.85
N LEU A 64 7.86 18.74 -3.73
CA LEU A 64 8.62 18.51 -4.96
C LEU A 64 7.81 18.90 -6.20
N PRO A 65 8.46 19.44 -7.25
CA PRO A 65 7.77 19.74 -8.50
C PRO A 65 7.19 18.45 -9.10
N PRO A 66 5.99 18.49 -9.72
CA PRO A 66 5.25 17.30 -10.16
C PRO A 66 6.03 16.34 -11.07
N ARG A 67 6.98 16.88 -11.85
CA ARG A 67 7.88 16.10 -12.69
C ARG A 67 8.87 15.25 -11.90
N GLN A 68 9.40 15.75 -10.79
CA GLN A 68 10.35 15.01 -9.94
C GLN A 68 9.63 13.95 -9.11
N VAL A 69 8.40 14.23 -8.64
CA VAL A 69 7.56 13.25 -7.95
C VAL A 69 7.21 12.09 -8.88
N ALA A 70 6.81 12.38 -10.12
CA ALA A 70 6.53 11.37 -11.12
C ALA A 70 7.78 10.57 -11.52
N ALA A 71 8.95 11.22 -11.65
CA ALA A 71 10.21 10.55 -11.95
C ALA A 71 10.69 9.66 -10.79
N GLY A 72 10.57 10.12 -9.55
CA GLY A 72 10.90 9.34 -8.36
C GLY A 72 9.96 8.14 -8.18
N ALA A 73 8.65 8.31 -8.42
CA ALA A 73 7.69 7.22 -8.38
C ALA A 73 7.93 6.18 -9.49
N LEU A 74 8.32 6.61 -10.70
CA LEU A 74 8.70 5.71 -11.79
C LEU A 74 10.02 5.00 -11.55
N ALA A 75 11.00 5.67 -10.95
CA ALA A 75 12.29 5.06 -10.60
C ALA A 75 12.14 4.05 -9.46
N ALA A 76 11.33 4.36 -8.45
CA ALA A 76 11.07 3.45 -7.32
C ALA A 76 10.16 2.27 -7.71
N GLY A 77 9.26 2.44 -8.68
CA GLY A 77 8.39 1.37 -9.17
C GLY A 77 8.92 0.59 -10.37
N GLY A 78 9.99 1.07 -11.02
CA GLY A 78 10.60 0.47 -12.21
C GLY A 78 11.97 -0.18 -12.00
N LEU A 79 12.54 -0.07 -10.80
CA LEU A 79 13.63 -0.92 -10.30
C LEU A 79 13.04 -2.19 -9.67
#